data_AF-A0A4Q3CZS9-F1
#
_entry.id   AF-A0A4Q3CZS9-F1
#
_cell.length_a   1.000
_cell.length_b   1.000
_cell.length_c   1.000
_cell.angle_alpha   90.00
_cell.angle_beta   90.00
_cell.angle_gamma   90.00
#
_symmetry.space_group_name_H-M   'P 1'
#
loop_
_entity.id
_entity.type
_entity.pdbx_description
1 polymer ?
#
loop_
_entity_poly.entity_id
_entity_poly.type
_entity_poly.pdbx_seq_one_letter_code
_entity_poly.pdbx_strand_id
1 'polypeptide(L)'
;MKKGTKGILIIVLLVVIGLIYYFYTTKEDVPIEEPAPEAASKVAKIDYSVKKTYPHDTGSYTQGLIIYKGDMYEGTGLNNASRLMKIDVNTGKAQKTHALDKEFFGEGITILNDTIYQLTWQNNVVFVYTLDFKKVKEFKLNTEGWGITTDGQLLMVSDGSNNLYFYDPATFNLLKTVPVKEDSYPAQYLNELEFIDGFIYANQYTSPYILKIDPKDGNVVGKINVNELWQRVKTIHPGVDVPNGIAYDEATKKIYITGKLWPELYEIALSK
;
A
#
# COMPACT_ATOMS: atom_id res chain seq x y z
N MET A 1 4.32 10.11 -83.48
CA MET A 1 5.67 9.81 -82.93
C MET A 1 5.65 9.97 -81.40
N LYS A 2 5.49 8.88 -80.65
CA LYS A 2 5.63 8.84 -79.18
C LYS A 2 6.88 8.02 -78.85
N LYS A 3 8.02 8.68 -78.64
CA LYS A 3 9.24 8.10 -78.08
C LYS A 3 9.75 9.11 -77.04
N GLY A 4 9.58 8.83 -75.76
CA GLY A 4 10.07 9.73 -74.70
C GLY A 4 9.88 9.26 -73.26
N THR A 5 8.93 8.35 -72.98
CA THR A 5 8.60 8.00 -71.58
C THR A 5 9.29 6.74 -71.04
N LYS A 6 9.79 5.84 -71.90
CA LYS A 6 10.46 4.61 -71.43
C LYS A 6 11.86 4.84 -70.84
N GLY A 7 12.61 5.84 -71.31
CA GLY A 7 13.95 6.15 -70.79
C GLY A 7 13.92 6.77 -69.39
N ILE A 8 12.96 7.66 -69.12
CA ILE A 8 12.82 8.35 -67.83
C ILE A 8 12.38 7.37 -66.73
N LEU A 9 11.48 6.43 -67.05
CA LEU A 9 10.98 5.44 -66.08
C LEU A 9 12.08 4.46 -65.63
N ILE A 10 12.99 4.07 -66.53
CA ILE A 10 14.11 3.18 -66.22
C ILE A 10 15.15 3.88 -65.34
N ILE A 11 15.44 5.16 -65.60
CA ILE A 11 16.38 5.95 -64.80
C ILE A 11 15.85 6.15 -63.37
N VAL A 12 14.55 6.45 -63.21
CA VAL A 12 13.93 6.59 -61.87
C VAL A 12 13.96 5.28 -61.09
N LEU A 13 13.70 4.14 -61.74
CA LEU A 13 13.73 2.83 -61.09
C LEU A 13 15.14 2.46 -60.60
N LEU A 14 16.17 2.75 -61.39
CA LEU A 14 17.57 2.49 -61.03
C LEU A 14 18.06 3.37 -59.88
N VAL A 15 17.63 4.63 -59.81
CA VAL A 15 17.94 5.53 -58.69
C VAL A 15 17.26 5.07 -57.40
N VAL A 16 16.00 4.62 -57.47
CA VAL A 16 15.28 4.10 -56.30
C VAL A 16 15.91 2.81 -55.78
N ILE A 17 16.29 1.87 -56.68
CA ILE A 17 16.99 0.64 -56.29
C ILE A 17 18.37 0.96 -55.70
N GLY A 18 19.10 1.91 -56.28
CA GLY A 18 20.40 2.36 -55.77
C GLY A 18 20.30 3.00 -54.37
N LEU A 19 19.27 3.80 -54.12
CA LEU A 19 19.01 4.39 -52.81
C LEU A 19 18.60 3.34 -51.77
N ILE A 20 17.74 2.38 -52.15
CA ILE A 20 17.37 1.26 -51.26
C ILE A 20 18.60 0.42 -50.92
N TYR A 21 19.47 0.12 -51.89
CA TYR A 21 20.72 -0.61 -51.66
C TYR A 21 21.69 0.20 -50.78
N TYR A 22 21.79 1.52 -50.98
CA TYR A 22 22.58 2.41 -50.11
C TYR A 22 22.06 2.40 -48.67
N PHE A 23 20.75 2.49 -48.44
CA PHE A 23 20.17 2.39 -47.08
C PHE A 23 20.28 0.99 -46.46
N TYR A 24 20.31 -0.07 -47.28
CA TYR A 24 20.54 -1.44 -46.80
C TYR A 24 22.01 -1.69 -46.45
N THR A 25 22.94 -1.03 -47.13
CA THR A 25 24.40 -1.20 -46.93
C THR A 25 24.99 -0.20 -45.93
N THR A 26 24.26 0.85 -45.54
CA THR A 26 24.67 1.86 -44.56
C THR A 26 23.96 1.76 -43.22
N LYS A 27 23.23 0.66 -42.96
CA LYS A 27 22.93 0.30 -41.57
C LYS A 27 24.25 -0.06 -40.90
N GLU A 28 24.86 0.93 -40.25
CA GLU A 28 25.84 0.66 -39.21
C GLU A 28 25.18 -0.31 -38.22
N ASP A 29 25.84 -1.44 -37.99
CA ASP A 29 25.48 -2.38 -36.94
C ASP A 29 25.64 -1.64 -35.60
N VAL A 30 24.59 -0.94 -35.17
CA VAL A 30 24.50 -0.45 -33.80
C VAL A 30 24.56 -1.70 -32.93
N PRO A 31 25.62 -1.88 -32.10
CA PRO A 31 25.69 -3.00 -31.20
C PRO A 31 24.42 -2.97 -30.36
N ILE A 32 23.60 -4.02 -30.46
CA ILE A 32 22.52 -4.23 -29.51
C ILE A 32 23.24 -4.56 -28.21
N GLU A 33 23.45 -3.57 -27.35
CA GLU A 33 23.87 -3.81 -25.98
C GLU A 33 22.84 -4.75 -25.37
N GLU A 34 23.23 -5.99 -25.12
CA GLU A 34 22.41 -6.90 -24.33
C GLU A 34 22.12 -6.17 -23.01
N PRO A 35 20.85 -6.06 -22.59
CA PRO A 35 20.54 -5.45 -21.31
C PRO A 35 21.34 -6.17 -20.24
N ALA A 36 22.09 -5.41 -19.44
CA ALA A 36 22.88 -5.96 -18.34
C ALA A 36 21.99 -6.92 -17.53
N PRO A 37 22.50 -8.11 -17.14
CA PRO A 37 21.70 -9.08 -16.42
C PRO A 37 21.07 -8.39 -15.20
N GLU A 38 19.74 -8.43 -15.14
CA GLU A 38 18.97 -7.82 -14.05
C GLU A 38 19.49 -8.40 -12.74
N ALA A 39 20.07 -7.54 -11.89
CA ALA A 39 20.67 -7.97 -10.65
C ALA A 39 19.62 -8.72 -9.84
N ALA A 40 19.99 -9.88 -9.28
CA ALA A 40 19.09 -10.65 -8.43
C ALA A 40 18.46 -9.74 -7.35
N SER A 41 17.14 -9.85 -7.19
CA SER A 41 16.39 -9.00 -6.26
C SER A 41 17.01 -9.08 -4.87
N LYS A 42 17.21 -7.90 -4.26
CA LYS A 42 17.74 -7.78 -2.90
C LYS A 42 16.63 -7.93 -1.85
N VAL A 43 15.38 -8.07 -2.28
CA VAL A 43 14.22 -8.16 -1.40
C VAL A 43 14.06 -9.58 -0.88
N ALA A 44 14.17 -9.75 0.44
CA ALA A 44 14.00 -11.04 1.07
C ALA A 44 12.53 -11.49 1.00
N LYS A 45 12.28 -12.73 0.58
CA LYS A 45 10.98 -13.37 0.79
C LYS A 45 10.84 -13.67 2.28
N ILE A 46 9.77 -13.18 2.90
CA ILE A 46 9.46 -13.45 4.31
C ILE A 46 8.29 -14.43 4.35
N ASP A 47 8.56 -15.64 4.84
CA ASP A 47 7.53 -16.64 5.10
C ASP A 47 6.84 -16.36 6.44
N TYR A 48 5.62 -16.87 6.62
CA TYR A 48 4.89 -16.77 7.88
C TYR A 48 4.13 -18.06 8.18
N SER A 49 3.69 -18.18 9.43
CA SER A 49 2.78 -19.23 9.87
C SER A 49 1.59 -18.62 10.60
N VAL A 50 0.38 -19.13 10.33
CA VAL A 50 -0.81 -18.77 11.09
C VAL A 50 -0.75 -19.45 12.46
N LYS A 51 -0.80 -18.68 13.53
CA LYS A 51 -0.82 -19.16 14.92
C LYS A 51 -2.24 -19.33 15.43
N LYS A 52 -3.12 -18.40 15.06
CA LYS A 52 -4.52 -18.43 15.45
C LYS A 52 -5.37 -17.66 14.45
N THR A 53 -6.60 -18.12 14.28
CA THR A 53 -7.63 -17.45 13.49
C THR A 53 -8.72 -16.94 14.43
N TYR A 54 -9.20 -15.74 14.16
CA TYR A 54 -10.22 -15.03 14.91
C TYR A 54 -11.36 -14.63 13.97
N PRO A 55 -12.60 -14.54 14.46
CA PRO A 55 -13.71 -13.96 13.67
C PRO A 55 -13.45 -12.47 13.40
N HIS A 56 -13.86 -12.01 12.22
CA HIS A 56 -13.81 -10.60 11.82
C HIS A 56 -15.15 -10.17 11.22
N ASP A 57 -15.53 -8.89 11.41
CA ASP A 57 -16.80 -8.36 10.92
C ASP A 57 -16.77 -8.25 9.39
N THR A 58 -17.60 -9.03 8.69
CA THR A 58 -17.72 -8.96 7.22
C THR A 58 -18.33 -7.64 6.74
N GLY A 59 -18.86 -6.80 7.63
CA GLY A 59 -19.25 -5.42 7.34
C GLY A 59 -18.11 -4.41 7.44
N SER A 60 -16.93 -4.80 7.91
CA SER A 60 -15.75 -3.92 8.02
C SER A 60 -14.99 -3.84 6.70
N TYR A 61 -15.09 -2.70 6.01
CA TYR A 61 -14.17 -2.35 4.95
C TYR A 61 -12.89 -1.78 5.57
N THR A 62 -12.05 -2.65 6.13
CA THR A 62 -10.86 -2.30 6.93
C THR A 62 -9.91 -1.37 6.19
N GLN A 63 -9.63 -0.21 6.78
CA GLN A 63 -8.69 0.78 6.24
C GLN A 63 -7.54 1.13 7.20
N GLY A 64 -7.70 0.84 8.50
CA GLY A 64 -6.61 0.89 9.48
C GLY A 64 -6.87 -0.08 10.62
N LEU A 65 -5.82 -0.72 11.13
CA LEU A 65 -5.89 -1.66 12.23
C LEU A 65 -4.72 -1.41 13.18
N ILE A 66 -4.97 -1.37 14.49
CA ILE A 66 -3.89 -1.17 15.46
C ILE A 66 -4.18 -1.85 16.79
N ILE A 67 -3.14 -2.37 17.43
CA ILE A 67 -3.19 -2.75 18.85
C ILE A 67 -2.61 -1.62 19.68
N TYR A 68 -3.36 -1.16 20.68
CA TYR A 68 -2.88 -0.17 21.63
C TYR A 68 -3.28 -0.55 23.05
N LYS A 69 -2.29 -0.69 23.94
CA LYS A 69 -2.46 -1.13 25.33
C LYS A 69 -3.29 -2.43 25.47
N GLY A 70 -3.12 -3.36 24.53
CA GLY A 70 -3.79 -4.66 24.51
C GLY A 70 -5.20 -4.67 23.91
N ASP A 71 -5.72 -3.51 23.52
CA ASP A 71 -7.00 -3.39 22.83
C ASP A 71 -6.79 -3.24 21.31
N MET A 72 -7.68 -3.84 20.52
CA MET A 72 -7.69 -3.68 19.07
C MET A 72 -8.60 -2.52 18.66
N TYR A 73 -8.13 -1.69 17.74
CA TYR A 73 -8.89 -0.61 17.13
C TYR A 73 -8.91 -0.79 15.61
N GLU A 74 -10.02 -0.38 14.99
CA GLU A 74 -10.20 -0.46 13.55
C GLU A 74 -10.84 0.82 13.00
N GLY A 75 -10.26 1.35 11.93
CA GLY A 75 -10.85 2.34 11.05
C GLY A 75 -11.43 1.67 9.81
N THR A 76 -12.69 1.95 9.48
CA THR A 76 -13.34 1.38 8.29
C THR A 76 -13.74 2.46 7.31
N GLY A 77 -13.66 2.12 6.03
CA GLY A 77 -14.18 2.90 4.92
C GLY A 77 -15.63 2.56 4.55
N LEU A 78 -16.04 3.04 3.37
CA LEU A 78 -17.36 3.05 2.73
C LEU A 78 -18.13 4.35 2.92
N ASN A 79 -18.65 4.87 1.80
CA ASN A 79 -19.47 6.09 1.76
C ASN A 79 -20.68 5.94 2.68
N ASN A 80 -20.89 6.93 3.56
CA ASN A 80 -21.95 6.96 4.57
C ASN A 80 -21.89 5.88 5.66
N ALA A 81 -20.82 5.06 5.71
CA ALA A 81 -20.73 3.90 6.60
C ALA A 81 -19.36 3.75 7.27
N SER A 82 -18.50 4.77 7.16
CA SER A 82 -17.17 4.76 7.79
C SER A 82 -17.27 4.83 9.32
N ARG A 83 -16.43 4.06 10.00
CA ARG A 83 -16.47 3.88 11.46
C ARG A 83 -15.06 3.93 12.06
N LEU A 84 -14.97 4.37 13.30
CA LEU A 84 -13.88 4.09 14.23
C LEU A 84 -14.39 3.14 15.30
N MET A 85 -13.68 2.04 15.54
CA MET A 85 -14.13 0.98 16.44
C MET A 85 -13.03 0.54 17.39
N LYS A 86 -13.45 0.13 18.59
CA LYS A 86 -12.66 -0.70 19.51
C LYS A 86 -13.26 -2.09 19.49
N ILE A 87 -12.45 -3.11 19.25
CA ILE A 87 -12.88 -4.47 18.92
C ILE A 87 -12.42 -5.46 19.99
N ASP A 88 -13.31 -6.38 20.35
CA ASP A 88 -12.91 -7.59 21.05
C ASP A 88 -12.35 -8.60 20.05
N VAL A 89 -11.03 -8.78 20.03
CA VAL A 89 -10.34 -9.67 19.09
C VAL A 89 -10.85 -11.12 19.14
N ASN A 90 -11.31 -11.61 20.30
CA ASN A 90 -11.76 -13.00 20.42
C ASN A 90 -13.11 -13.24 19.77
N THR A 91 -13.96 -12.20 19.71
CA THR A 91 -15.33 -12.31 19.18
C THR A 91 -15.52 -11.60 17.84
N GLY A 92 -14.59 -10.73 17.44
CA GLY A 92 -14.69 -9.88 16.25
C GLY A 92 -15.73 -8.76 16.39
N LYS A 93 -16.35 -8.59 17.56
CA LYS A 93 -17.42 -7.62 17.78
C LYS A 93 -16.86 -6.30 18.28
N ALA A 94 -17.43 -5.21 17.79
CA ALA A 94 -17.16 -3.88 18.33
C ALA A 94 -17.66 -3.77 19.77
N GLN A 95 -16.77 -3.39 20.68
CA GLN A 95 -17.10 -2.99 22.05
C GLN A 95 -17.54 -1.52 22.09
N LYS A 96 -17.02 -0.72 21.16
CA LYS A 96 -17.38 0.69 20.98
C LYS A 96 -17.28 1.05 19.51
N THR A 97 -18.20 1.89 19.04
CA THR A 97 -18.24 2.39 17.67
C THR A 97 -18.49 3.89 17.68
N HIS A 98 -17.78 4.61 16.83
CA HIS A 98 -18.04 5.98 16.45
C HIS A 98 -18.25 6.00 14.93
N ALA A 99 -19.42 6.43 14.47
CA ALA A 99 -19.68 6.63 13.05
C ALA A 99 -19.12 7.99 12.62
N LEU A 100 -18.45 8.04 11.48
CA LEU A 100 -18.04 9.30 10.86
C LEU A 100 -19.24 9.96 10.19
N ASP A 101 -19.19 11.28 10.03
CA ASP A 101 -20.20 12.00 9.25
C ASP A 101 -20.22 11.48 7.81
N LYS A 102 -21.41 11.49 7.20
CA LYS A 102 -21.69 10.78 5.95
C LYS A 102 -20.83 11.17 4.75
N GLU A 103 -20.31 12.39 4.76
CA GLU A 103 -19.45 12.95 3.72
C GLU A 103 -18.01 12.45 3.75
N PHE A 104 -17.59 11.82 4.86
CA PHE A 104 -16.23 11.33 5.03
C PHE A 104 -16.14 9.85 4.72
N PHE A 105 -15.14 9.51 3.90
CA PHE A 105 -14.65 8.15 3.77
C PHE A 105 -13.44 8.00 4.71
N GLY A 106 -13.61 7.21 5.77
CA GLY A 106 -12.58 6.94 6.77
C GLY A 106 -11.50 6.01 6.23
N GLU A 107 -10.26 6.32 6.56
CA GLU A 107 -9.08 5.57 6.12
C GLU A 107 -8.27 5.09 7.34
N GLY A 108 -6.95 4.99 7.21
CA GLY A 108 -6.03 4.50 8.24
C GLY A 108 -6.19 5.19 9.58
N ILE A 109 -5.96 4.42 10.65
CA ILE A 109 -5.91 4.91 12.02
C ILE A 109 -4.59 4.54 12.68
N THR A 110 -4.10 5.38 13.57
CA THR A 110 -3.01 5.03 14.49
C THR A 110 -3.25 5.69 15.84
N ILE A 111 -2.52 5.25 16.86
CA ILE A 111 -2.63 5.77 18.22
C ILE A 111 -1.24 6.14 18.71
N LEU A 112 -1.08 7.41 19.07
CA LEU A 112 0.15 7.95 19.63
C LEU A 112 -0.18 8.74 20.90
N ASN A 113 0.44 8.41 22.02
CA ASN A 113 0.25 9.09 23.31
C ASN A 113 -1.23 9.24 23.70
N ASP A 114 -1.98 8.13 23.72
CA ASP A 114 -3.42 8.07 24.03
C ASP A 114 -4.31 8.93 23.10
N THR A 115 -3.79 9.30 21.93
CA THR A 115 -4.48 10.09 20.92
C THR A 115 -4.64 9.28 19.65
N ILE A 116 -5.88 9.13 19.19
CA ILE A 116 -6.22 8.44 17.94
C ILE A 116 -6.17 9.46 16.80
N TYR A 117 -5.45 9.12 15.74
CA TYR A 117 -5.43 9.86 14.49
C TYR A 117 -6.12 9.01 13.44
N GLN A 118 -7.12 9.57 12.75
CA GLN A 118 -7.84 8.90 11.66
C GLN A 118 -7.77 9.75 10.40
N LEU A 119 -7.25 9.15 9.34
CA LEU A 119 -7.22 9.75 8.02
C LEU A 119 -8.60 9.70 7.35
N THR A 120 -8.77 10.56 6.35
CA THR A 120 -9.86 10.48 5.39
C THR A 120 -9.28 10.38 3.98
N TRP A 121 -10.03 9.76 3.06
CA TRP A 121 -9.52 9.47 1.72
C TRP A 121 -9.28 10.74 0.90
N GLN A 122 -10.34 11.35 0.37
CA GLN A 122 -10.27 12.51 -0.54
C GLN A 122 -10.68 13.82 0.10
N ASN A 123 -11.12 13.79 1.36
CA ASN A 123 -11.51 15.01 2.08
C ASN A 123 -10.28 15.80 2.57
N ASN A 124 -9.08 15.20 2.55
CA ASN A 124 -7.84 15.79 3.00
C ASN A 124 -7.90 16.31 4.45
N VAL A 125 -8.59 15.57 5.33
CA VAL A 125 -8.73 15.86 6.76
C VAL A 125 -8.17 14.71 7.59
N VAL A 126 -7.54 15.04 8.71
CA VAL A 126 -7.19 14.08 9.76
C VAL A 126 -7.98 14.42 11.02
N PHE A 127 -8.81 13.48 11.45
CA PHE A 127 -9.54 13.59 12.70
C PHE A 127 -8.68 13.12 13.86
N VAL A 128 -8.74 13.85 14.96
CA VAL A 128 -8.04 13.53 16.19
C VAL A 128 -9.05 13.26 17.28
N TYR A 129 -8.96 12.08 17.88
CA TYR A 129 -9.85 11.65 18.95
C TYR A 129 -9.06 11.29 20.20
N THR A 130 -9.73 11.44 21.33
CA THR A 130 -9.39 10.72 22.56
C THR A 130 -9.69 9.22 22.43
N LEU A 131 -9.17 8.39 23.34
CA LEU A 131 -9.50 6.95 23.39
C LEU A 131 -10.98 6.66 23.63
N ASP A 132 -11.74 7.60 24.18
CA ASP A 132 -13.20 7.52 24.27
C ASP A 132 -13.93 8.03 23.01
N PHE A 133 -13.22 8.17 21.89
CA PHE A 133 -13.73 8.56 20.57
C PHE A 133 -14.38 9.94 20.54
N LYS A 134 -14.06 10.80 21.50
CA LYS A 134 -14.43 12.21 21.44
C LYS A 134 -13.44 12.93 20.52
N LYS A 135 -13.95 13.50 19.42
CA LYS A 135 -13.18 14.33 18.50
C LYS A 135 -12.71 15.59 19.24
N VAL A 136 -11.40 15.83 19.22
CA VAL A 136 -10.76 16.96 19.94
C VAL A 136 -10.08 17.94 19.00
N LYS A 137 -9.69 17.50 17.81
CA LYS A 137 -8.99 18.35 16.83
C LYS A 137 -9.19 17.81 15.42
N GLU A 138 -8.97 18.68 14.45
CA GLU A 138 -8.84 18.33 13.04
C GLU A 138 -7.57 18.97 12.51
N PHE A 139 -6.91 18.26 11.60
CA PHE A 139 -5.80 18.79 10.82
C PHE A 139 -6.11 18.70 9.34
N LYS A 140 -5.49 19.58 8.56
CA LYS A 140 -5.47 19.46 7.10
C LYS A 140 -4.38 18.46 6.70
N LEU A 141 -4.73 17.55 5.80
CA LEU A 141 -3.80 16.66 5.12
C LEU A 141 -3.42 17.29 3.76
N ASN A 142 -2.16 17.15 3.34
CA ASN A 142 -1.69 17.73 2.08
C ASN A 142 -1.77 16.77 0.89
N THR A 143 -2.22 15.53 1.13
CA THR A 143 -2.32 14.41 0.18
C THR A 143 -3.69 13.72 0.36
N GLU A 144 -4.02 12.73 -0.46
CA GLU A 144 -4.98 11.71 0.00
C GLU A 144 -4.45 11.02 1.26
N GLY A 145 -5.34 10.44 2.06
CA GLY A 145 -4.97 9.63 3.22
C GLY A 145 -5.32 8.18 3.01
N TRP A 146 -4.36 7.26 3.12
CA TRP A 146 -4.58 5.81 2.99
C TRP A 146 -4.21 5.13 4.32
N GLY A 147 -2.96 4.71 4.51
CA GLY A 147 -2.48 4.15 5.77
C GLY A 147 -1.81 5.19 6.66
N ILE A 148 -1.82 4.95 7.98
CA ILE A 148 -1.06 5.73 8.97
C ILE A 148 -0.52 4.83 10.07
N THR A 149 0.73 5.03 10.47
CA THR A 149 1.34 4.38 11.64
C THR A 149 2.28 5.35 12.38
N THR A 150 2.93 4.90 13.45
CA THR A 150 3.86 5.72 14.24
C THR A 150 5.05 4.91 14.74
N ASP A 151 6.22 5.56 14.82
CA ASP A 151 7.43 5.02 15.47
C ASP A 151 7.50 5.40 16.96
N GLY A 152 6.40 5.93 17.51
CA GLY A 152 6.31 6.50 18.84
C GLY A 152 6.72 7.98 18.93
N GLN A 153 7.17 8.59 17.83
CA GLN A 153 7.57 10.01 17.78
C GLN A 153 6.88 10.76 16.65
N LEU A 154 6.91 10.21 15.43
CA LEU A 154 6.35 10.79 14.22
C LEU A 154 5.15 9.98 13.75
N LEU A 155 4.29 10.64 12.97
CA LEU A 155 3.23 9.96 12.21
C LEU A 155 3.73 9.71 10.79
N MET A 156 3.53 8.50 10.29
CA MET A 156 3.92 8.09 8.94
C MET A 156 2.67 7.75 8.15
N VAL A 157 2.48 8.39 7.00
CA VAL A 157 1.27 8.28 6.17
C VAL A 157 1.62 7.80 4.78
N SER A 158 0.77 6.94 4.21
CA SER A 158 0.74 6.61 2.78
C SER A 158 -0.48 7.25 2.12
N ASP A 159 -0.44 7.39 0.79
CA ASP A 159 -1.50 8.00 -0.02
C ASP A 159 -1.81 7.19 -1.29
N GLY A 160 -1.38 5.92 -1.35
CA GLY A 160 -1.50 5.08 -2.54
C GLY A 160 -0.41 5.30 -3.60
N SER A 161 0.40 6.35 -3.49
CA SER A 161 1.63 6.48 -4.30
C SER A 161 2.74 5.57 -3.77
N ASN A 162 3.96 5.76 -4.26
CA ASN A 162 5.16 5.15 -3.70
C ASN A 162 5.83 5.99 -2.61
N ASN A 163 5.18 7.00 -2.04
CA ASN A 163 5.77 7.85 -1.01
C ASN A 163 5.25 7.53 0.39
N LEU A 164 6.13 7.67 1.37
CA LEU A 164 5.79 7.75 2.79
C LEU A 164 6.03 9.18 3.28
N TYR A 165 5.03 9.75 3.93
CA TYR A 165 5.02 11.13 4.41
C TYR A 165 5.12 11.14 5.93
N PHE A 166 6.08 11.88 6.47
CA PHE A 166 6.35 11.94 7.90
C PHE A 166 5.87 13.27 8.45
N TYR A 167 4.98 13.22 9.44
CA TYR A 167 4.32 14.38 10.02
C TYR A 167 4.67 14.56 11.50
N ASP A 168 4.78 15.81 11.92
CA ASP A 168 4.83 16.19 13.33
C ASP A 168 3.45 15.97 13.98
N PRO A 169 3.32 15.21 15.07
CA PRO A 169 2.01 14.87 15.63
C PRO A 169 1.26 16.04 16.31
N ALA A 170 1.97 17.10 16.70
CA ALA A 170 1.38 18.25 17.40
C ALA A 170 0.72 19.25 16.43
N THR A 171 1.35 19.42 15.27
CA THR A 171 0.97 20.41 14.25
C THR A 171 0.43 19.78 12.97
N PHE A 172 0.72 18.50 12.73
CA PHE A 172 0.50 17.79 11.48
C PHE A 172 1.22 18.44 10.28
N ASN A 173 2.33 19.12 10.54
CA ASN A 173 3.19 19.66 9.48
C ASN A 173 4.02 18.53 8.86
N LEU A 174 4.09 18.51 7.53
CA LEU A 174 4.94 17.58 6.79
C LEU A 174 6.41 17.92 7.05
N LEU A 175 7.17 16.93 7.56
CA LEU A 175 8.58 17.06 7.89
C LEU A 175 9.48 16.53 6.77
N LYS A 176 9.14 15.37 6.22
CA LYS A 176 9.87 14.75 5.10
C LYS A 176 8.98 13.80 4.31
N THR A 177 9.39 13.56 3.08
CA THR A 177 8.83 12.53 2.20
C THR A 177 9.94 11.55 1.84
N VAL A 178 9.65 10.26 1.94
CA VAL A 178 10.57 9.18 1.59
C VAL A 178 9.95 8.36 0.45
N PRO A 179 10.56 8.36 -0.76
CA PRO A 179 10.10 7.50 -1.84
C PRO A 179 10.50 6.05 -1.56
N VAL A 180 9.55 5.14 -1.69
CA VAL A 180 9.71 3.71 -1.50
C VAL A 180 10.03 3.04 -2.83
N LYS A 181 10.98 2.11 -2.80
CA LYS A 181 11.41 1.35 -3.96
C LYS A 181 11.61 -0.13 -3.65
N GLU A 182 11.17 -0.97 -4.57
CA GLU A 182 11.48 -2.40 -4.63
C GLU A 182 12.60 -2.56 -5.66
N ASP A 183 13.80 -2.89 -5.17
CA ASP A 183 15.04 -2.83 -5.94
C ASP A 183 15.27 -1.44 -6.57
N SER A 184 15.16 -1.34 -7.91
CA SER A 184 15.35 -0.08 -8.66
C SER A 184 14.02 0.57 -9.07
N TYR A 185 12.88 -0.03 -8.74
CA TYR A 185 11.57 0.39 -9.22
C TYR A 185 10.72 0.99 -8.09
N PRO A 186 9.92 2.05 -8.35
CA PRO A 186 8.98 2.58 -7.37
C PRO A 186 7.99 1.51 -6.87
N ALA A 187 7.86 1.37 -5.55
CA ALA A 187 6.87 0.48 -4.95
C ALA A 187 5.53 1.23 -4.78
N GLN A 188 4.66 1.14 -5.78
CA GLN A 188 3.37 1.84 -5.82
C GLN A 188 2.31 1.17 -4.92
N TYR A 189 1.20 1.88 -4.72
CA TYR A 189 0.00 1.37 -4.05
C TYR A 189 0.19 1.03 -2.57
N LEU A 190 1.03 1.81 -1.88
CA LEU A 190 1.18 1.70 -0.43
C LEU A 190 -0.14 2.07 0.24
N ASN A 191 -0.70 1.15 0.99
CA ASN A 191 -1.99 1.31 1.67
C ASN A 191 -1.77 1.28 3.18
N GLU A 192 -2.50 0.45 3.93
CA GLU A 192 -2.39 0.36 5.37
C GLU A 192 -0.95 0.08 5.85
N LEU A 193 -0.58 0.72 6.97
CA LEU A 193 0.78 0.76 7.48
C LEU A 193 0.84 0.27 8.94
N GLU A 194 1.92 -0.42 9.30
CA GLU A 194 2.25 -0.71 10.70
C GLU A 194 3.76 -0.64 10.97
N PHE A 195 4.17 -0.04 12.09
CA PHE A 195 5.57 0.05 12.48
C PHE A 195 5.98 -1.09 13.40
N ILE A 196 6.91 -1.94 12.96
CA ILE A 196 7.33 -3.15 13.68
C ILE A 196 8.85 -3.22 13.69
N ASP A 197 9.43 -3.18 14.90
CA ASP A 197 10.86 -3.39 15.16
C ASP A 197 11.79 -2.56 14.25
N GLY A 198 11.43 -1.28 14.02
CA GLY A 198 12.23 -0.34 13.23
C GLY A 198 11.90 -0.27 11.74
N PHE A 199 10.95 -1.08 11.25
CA PHE A 199 10.54 -1.13 9.86
C PHE A 199 9.06 -0.77 9.71
N ILE A 200 8.71 -0.21 8.55
CA ILE A 200 7.31 0.01 8.17
C ILE A 200 6.85 -1.21 7.36
N TYR A 201 5.77 -1.82 7.81
CA TYR A 201 5.04 -2.84 7.08
C TYR A 201 3.90 -2.15 6.34
N ALA A 202 3.77 -2.39 5.04
CA ALA A 202 2.75 -1.74 4.22
C ALA A 202 1.98 -2.77 3.40
N ASN A 203 0.66 -2.79 3.49
CA ASN A 203 -0.17 -3.48 2.50
C ASN A 203 0.03 -2.82 1.13
N GLN A 204 0.12 -3.63 0.08
CA GLN A 204 0.15 -3.14 -1.30
C GLN A 204 -1.21 -3.36 -1.95
N TYR A 205 -1.97 -2.29 -2.16
CA TYR A 205 -3.36 -2.34 -2.62
C TYR A 205 -3.51 -3.07 -3.95
N THR A 206 -4.62 -3.79 -4.12
CA THR A 206 -4.93 -4.71 -5.24
C THR A 206 -4.02 -5.95 -5.37
N SER A 207 -3.05 -6.11 -4.46
CA SER A 207 -2.11 -7.22 -4.47
C SER A 207 -2.16 -8.03 -3.16
N PRO A 208 -1.61 -9.26 -3.14
CA PRO A 208 -1.52 -10.07 -1.93
C PRO A 208 -0.25 -9.78 -1.10
N TYR A 209 0.39 -8.63 -1.27
CA TYR A 209 1.70 -8.37 -0.66
C TYR A 209 1.64 -7.44 0.54
N ILE A 210 2.48 -7.75 1.53
CA ILE A 210 2.90 -6.83 2.58
C ILE A 210 4.38 -6.58 2.40
N LEU A 211 4.76 -5.31 2.24
CA LEU A 211 6.14 -4.88 2.06
C LEU A 211 6.75 -4.54 3.42
N LYS A 212 7.98 -4.96 3.67
CA LYS A 212 8.81 -4.52 4.80
C LYS A 212 9.79 -3.46 4.29
N ILE A 213 9.63 -2.23 4.76
CA ILE A 213 10.30 -1.04 4.25
C ILE A 213 11.23 -0.47 5.31
N ASP A 214 12.48 -0.18 4.95
CA ASP A 214 13.38 0.60 5.81
C ASP A 214 13.00 2.10 5.72
N PRO A 215 12.53 2.73 6.82
CA PRO A 215 12.09 4.12 6.80
C PRO A 215 13.24 5.13 6.59
N LYS A 216 14.50 4.70 6.68
CA LYS A 216 15.66 5.58 6.50
C LYS A 216 15.88 5.95 5.04
N ASP A 217 15.68 5.00 4.14
CA ASP A 217 16.01 5.15 2.71
C ASP A 217 14.90 4.69 1.75
N GLY A 218 13.79 4.17 2.27
CA GLY A 218 12.64 3.73 1.49
C GLY A 218 12.85 2.40 0.76
N ASN A 219 13.94 1.68 1.03
CA ASN A 219 14.14 0.37 0.42
C ASN A 219 13.16 -0.66 0.98
N VAL A 220 12.47 -1.37 0.09
CA VAL A 220 11.81 -2.63 0.46
C VAL A 220 12.91 -3.65 0.73
N VAL A 221 13.01 -4.10 1.97
CA VAL A 221 14.01 -5.10 2.42
C VAL A 221 13.41 -6.49 2.55
N GLY A 222 12.09 -6.61 2.54
CA GLY A 222 11.41 -7.90 2.50
C GLY A 222 9.97 -7.81 2.04
N LYS A 223 9.41 -8.96 1.67
CA LYS A 223 8.06 -9.06 1.10
C LYS A 223 7.38 -10.33 1.56
N ILE A 224 6.16 -10.19 2.08
CA ILE A 224 5.30 -11.27 2.55
C ILE A 224 4.18 -11.46 1.53
N ASN A 225 3.90 -12.71 1.12
CA ASN A 225 2.81 -13.05 0.21
C ASN A 225 1.66 -13.72 0.97
N VAL A 226 0.54 -13.02 1.13
CA VAL A 226 -0.65 -13.51 1.85
C VAL A 226 -1.74 -14.07 0.93
N ASN A 227 -1.40 -14.42 -0.32
CA ASN A 227 -2.38 -14.89 -1.30
C ASN A 227 -3.12 -16.15 -0.85
N GLU A 228 -2.46 -17.07 -0.14
CA GLU A 228 -3.12 -18.28 0.36
C GLU A 228 -4.28 -17.96 1.32
N LEU A 229 -4.09 -17.00 2.23
CA LEU A 229 -5.15 -16.51 3.12
C LEU A 229 -6.24 -15.79 2.33
N TRP A 230 -5.86 -14.97 1.34
CA TRP A 230 -6.83 -14.27 0.51
C TRP A 230 -7.72 -15.23 -0.29
N GLN A 231 -7.15 -16.28 -0.88
CA GLN A 231 -7.93 -17.30 -1.58
C GLN A 231 -8.82 -18.07 -0.60
N ARG A 232 -8.30 -18.42 0.59
CA ARG A 232 -9.09 -19.06 1.64
C ARG A 232 -10.33 -18.23 1.99
N VAL A 233 -10.18 -16.94 2.33
CA VAL A 233 -11.34 -16.13 2.73
C VAL A 233 -12.35 -15.94 1.60
N LYS A 234 -11.93 -15.90 0.33
CA LYS A 234 -12.84 -15.90 -0.83
C LYS A 234 -13.72 -17.13 -0.90
N THR A 235 -13.21 -18.30 -0.49
CA THR A 235 -14.03 -19.53 -0.43
C THR A 235 -15.06 -19.50 0.71
N ILE A 236 -14.78 -18.80 1.81
CA ILE A 236 -15.64 -18.69 2.98
C ILE A 236 -16.72 -17.62 2.76
N HIS A 237 -16.31 -16.46 2.23
CA HIS A 237 -17.16 -15.32 1.98
C HIS A 237 -16.83 -14.73 0.60
N PRO A 238 -17.60 -15.07 -0.46
CA PRO A 238 -17.28 -14.63 -1.82
C PRO A 238 -17.26 -13.09 -2.02
N GLY A 239 -17.85 -12.33 -1.09
CA GLY A 239 -17.88 -10.87 -1.10
C GLY A 239 -16.66 -10.17 -0.50
N VAL A 240 -15.63 -10.91 -0.08
CA VAL A 240 -14.38 -10.29 0.40
C VAL A 240 -13.70 -9.45 -0.68
N ASP A 241 -12.98 -8.43 -0.25
CA ASP A 241 -12.11 -7.61 -1.07
C ASP A 241 -10.64 -7.89 -0.68
N VAL A 242 -9.71 -6.98 -0.98
CA VAL A 242 -8.26 -7.16 -0.85
C VAL A 242 -7.76 -7.29 0.61
N PRO A 243 -6.56 -7.89 0.83
CA PRO A 243 -5.87 -7.80 2.11
C PRO A 243 -5.58 -6.33 2.46
N ASN A 244 -5.88 -5.94 3.69
CA ASN A 244 -5.64 -4.60 4.22
C ASN A 244 -5.86 -4.58 5.74
N GLY A 245 -4.91 -4.07 6.51
CA GLY A 245 -4.94 -4.05 7.97
C GLY A 245 -3.84 -4.95 8.55
N ILE A 246 -2.88 -4.32 9.22
CA ILE A 246 -1.75 -4.95 9.90
C ILE A 246 -1.69 -4.33 11.29
N ALA A 247 -1.66 -5.15 12.35
CA ALA A 247 -1.51 -4.64 13.70
C ALA A 247 -0.47 -5.42 14.48
N TYR A 248 0.32 -4.72 15.28
CA TYR A 248 1.38 -5.28 16.09
C TYR A 248 1.17 -4.96 17.56
N ASP A 249 1.12 -6.01 18.37
CA ASP A 249 1.14 -5.87 19.83
C ASP A 249 2.59 -5.86 20.31
N GLU A 250 3.11 -4.69 20.65
CA GLU A 250 4.49 -4.54 21.12
C GLU A 250 4.79 -5.37 22.39
N ALA A 251 3.79 -5.54 23.27
CA ALA A 251 3.95 -6.23 24.55
C ALA A 251 4.06 -7.76 24.37
N THR A 252 3.28 -8.31 23.44
CA THR A 252 3.25 -9.77 23.20
C THR A 252 4.00 -10.22 21.95
N LYS A 253 4.47 -9.25 21.14
CA LYS A 253 5.13 -9.46 19.85
C LYS A 253 4.25 -10.17 18.81
N LYS A 254 2.93 -10.10 18.99
CA LYS A 254 1.97 -10.69 18.07
C LYS A 254 1.71 -9.77 16.89
N ILE A 255 1.59 -10.36 15.71
CA ILE A 255 1.22 -9.67 14.48
C ILE A 255 -0.13 -10.19 14.04
N TYR A 256 -1.02 -9.27 13.69
CA TYR A 256 -2.35 -9.56 13.19
C TYR A 256 -2.48 -9.02 11.77
N ILE A 257 -3.13 -9.79 10.89
CA ILE A 257 -3.47 -9.36 9.53
C ILE A 257 -4.91 -9.74 9.19
N THR A 258 -5.57 -8.90 8.41
CA THR A 258 -6.92 -9.17 7.86
C THR A 258 -7.08 -8.51 6.49
N GLY A 259 -8.32 -8.27 6.08
CA GLY A 259 -8.63 -7.54 4.87
C GLY A 259 -10.05 -7.01 4.84
N LYS A 260 -10.34 -6.33 3.75
CA LYS A 260 -11.60 -5.63 3.54
C LYS A 260 -12.73 -6.65 3.38
N LEU A 261 -13.70 -6.58 4.28
CA LEU A 261 -14.86 -7.48 4.38
C LEU A 261 -14.47 -8.93 4.70
N TRP A 262 -13.26 -9.19 5.19
CA TRP A 262 -12.80 -10.54 5.51
C TRP A 262 -13.59 -11.12 6.70
N PRO A 263 -13.98 -12.41 6.66
CA PRO A 263 -14.61 -13.08 7.79
C PRO A 263 -13.61 -13.52 8.88
N GLU A 264 -12.31 -13.46 8.58
CA GLU A 264 -11.23 -13.96 9.43
C GLU A 264 -10.14 -12.89 9.63
N LEU A 265 -9.64 -12.80 10.86
CA LEU A 265 -8.42 -12.11 11.26
C LEU A 265 -7.39 -13.17 11.68
N TYR A 266 -6.14 -13.01 11.27
CA TYR A 266 -5.09 -14.00 11.53
C TYR A 266 -4.01 -13.43 12.44
N GLU A 267 -3.72 -14.12 13.55
CA GLU A 267 -2.44 -13.98 14.25
C GLU A 267 -1.39 -14.77 13.46
N ILE A 268 -0.34 -14.09 13.02
CA ILE A 268 0.77 -14.69 12.27
C ILE A 268 2.08 -14.55 13.04
N ALA A 269 3.00 -15.47 12.78
CA ALA A 269 4.41 -15.27 13.12
C ALA A 269 5.24 -15.29 11.84
N LEU A 270 6.10 -14.29 11.70
CA LEU A 270 7.07 -14.20 10.60
C LEU A 270 8.24 -15.14 10.86
N SER A 271 8.66 -15.84 9.83
CA SER A 271 9.89 -16.64 9.80
C SER A 271 11.06 -15.78 9.33
N LYS A 272 12.29 -16.22 9.64
CA LYS A 272 13.50 -15.64 9.07
C LYS A 272 13.68 -16.06 7.62
#